data_AF-A0A1H6F8H6-F1
#
_entry.id   AF-A0A1H6F8H6-F1
#
_cell.length_a   1.000
_cell.length_b   1.000
_cell.length_c   1.000
_cell.angle_alpha   90.00
_cell.angle_beta   90.00
_cell.angle_gamma   90.00
#
_symmetry.space_group_name_H-M   'P 1'
#
loop_
_entity.id
_entity.type
_entity.pdbx_description
1 polymer ?
#
loop_
_entity_poly.entity_id
_entity_poly.type
_entity_poly.pdbx_seq_one_letter_code
_entity_poly.pdbx_strand_id
1 'polypeptide(L)'
;MQELGTGFLFIFTPYYFDEGTAHAAITQEGMFNLLHQESMIKIDCIVRKYHTYRQEEFARRRRVVFNHVSIWMVSAEDLLLSKLDWLKDTRSEMQFKDIANLIASVPDLDWDYLQHWAKQLDISQLLEEVRS
;
A
#
# COMPACT_ATOMS: atom_id res chain seq x y z
N MET A 1 -4.49 -10.19 34.74
CA MET A 1 -5.53 -10.95 34.02
C MET A 1 -6.62 -9.96 33.65
N GLN A 2 -6.46 -9.15 32.60
CA GLN A 2 -6.47 -9.46 31.16
C GLN A 2 -7.91 -9.65 30.63
N GLU A 3 -8.69 -8.56 30.65
CA GLU A 3 -9.95 -8.40 29.91
C GLU A 3 -9.77 -7.41 28.74
N LEU A 4 -8.75 -7.62 27.89
CA LEU A 4 -8.53 -6.80 26.70
C LEU A 4 -8.47 -7.63 25.39
N GLY A 5 -8.64 -8.94 25.44
CA GLY A 5 -8.50 -9.82 24.25
C GLY A 5 -9.77 -10.01 23.42
N THR A 6 -10.96 -9.89 24.02
CA THR A 6 -12.20 -10.37 23.37
C THR A 6 -12.82 -9.38 22.37
N GLY A 7 -12.49 -8.08 22.47
CA GLY A 7 -13.08 -7.05 21.60
C GLY A 7 -12.47 -6.96 20.20
N PHE A 8 -11.21 -7.37 20.02
CA PHE A 8 -10.48 -7.21 18.76
C PHE A 8 -10.74 -8.37 17.77
N LEU A 9 -11.02 -9.57 18.28
CA LEU A 9 -11.22 -10.78 17.47
C LEU A 9 -12.52 -10.76 16.66
N PHE A 10 -13.58 -10.10 17.15
CA PHE A 10 -14.90 -10.08 16.51
C PHE A 10 -15.01 -9.14 15.30
N ILE A 11 -14.13 -8.15 15.16
CA ILE A 11 -14.23 -7.16 14.08
C ILE A 11 -13.80 -7.78 12.74
N PHE A 12 -12.93 -8.78 12.79
CA PHE A 12 -12.34 -9.38 11.60
C PHE A 12 -12.94 -10.72 11.20
N THR A 13 -13.78 -11.38 12.00
CA THR A 13 -14.51 -12.58 11.54
C THR A 13 -15.25 -12.29 10.23
N PRO A 14 -15.08 -13.11 9.17
CA PRO A 14 -14.45 -14.45 9.11
C PRO A 14 -12.94 -14.55 8.80
N TYR A 15 -12.18 -13.46 8.86
CA TYR A 15 -10.74 -13.43 8.62
C TYR A 15 -9.91 -13.87 9.85
N TYR A 16 -8.90 -14.70 9.59
CA TYR A 16 -7.85 -15.06 10.54
C TYR A 16 -6.67 -14.10 10.45
N PHE A 17 -6.06 -13.76 11.57
CA PHE A 17 -4.76 -13.08 11.64
C PHE A 17 -4.05 -13.45 12.93
N ASP A 18 -2.72 -13.31 12.94
CA ASP A 18 -1.92 -13.52 14.15
C ASP A 18 -1.79 -12.22 14.94
N GLU A 19 -2.35 -12.19 16.15
CA GLU A 19 -2.35 -11.00 17.01
C GLU A 19 -0.93 -10.53 17.38
N GLY A 20 0.01 -11.46 17.57
CA GLY A 20 1.39 -11.14 17.88
C GLY A 20 2.07 -10.39 16.75
N THR A 21 1.88 -10.84 15.51
CA THR A 21 2.40 -10.17 14.30
C THR A 21 1.72 -8.82 14.08
N ALA A 22 0.42 -8.70 14.35
CA ALA A 22 -0.28 -7.42 14.25
C ALA A 22 0.25 -6.41 15.28
N HIS A 23 0.42 -6.82 16.54
CA HIS A 23 0.98 -5.96 17.57
C HIS A 23 2.43 -5.55 17.26
N ALA A 24 3.25 -6.51 16.80
CA ALA A 24 4.62 -6.22 16.37
C ALA A 24 4.65 -5.23 15.20
N ALA A 25 3.78 -5.41 14.19
CA ALA A 25 3.66 -4.51 13.05
C ALA A 25 3.26 -3.09 13.48
N ILE A 26 2.31 -2.93 14.41
CA ILE A 26 1.93 -1.62 14.94
C ILE A 26 3.10 -0.95 15.67
N THR A 27 3.84 -1.71 16.47
CA THR A 27 4.96 -1.18 17.26
C THR A 27 6.18 -0.83 16.40
N GLN A 28 6.41 -1.57 15.31
CA GLN A 28 7.61 -1.47 14.48
C GLN A 28 7.33 -0.84 13.10
N GLU A 29 6.13 -0.29 12.89
CA GLU A 29 5.68 0.24 11.60
C GLU A 29 5.82 -0.79 10.44
N GLY A 30 5.54 -2.06 10.76
CA GLY A 30 5.67 -3.21 9.88
C GLY A 30 4.38 -3.58 9.14
N MET A 31 4.27 -4.86 8.78
CA MET A 31 3.11 -5.42 8.10
C MET A 31 2.63 -6.72 8.74
N PHE A 32 1.34 -6.99 8.61
CA PHE A 32 0.72 -8.28 8.93
C PHE A 32 -0.35 -8.57 7.88
N ASN A 33 -0.95 -9.76 7.90
CA ASN A 33 -1.97 -10.13 6.93
C ASN A 33 -3.22 -10.68 7.60
N LEU A 34 -4.37 -10.44 6.97
CA LEU A 34 -5.64 -11.08 7.26
C LEU A 34 -5.90 -12.13 6.17
N LEU A 35 -6.37 -13.31 6.57
CA LEU A 35 -6.64 -14.43 5.67
C LEU A 35 -8.09 -14.87 5.82
N HIS A 36 -8.87 -14.76 4.75
CA HIS A 36 -10.17 -15.41 4.67
C HIS A 36 -9.97 -16.81 4.08
N GLN A 37 -10.04 -17.82 4.95
CA GLN A 37 -9.66 -19.20 4.60
C GLN A 37 -10.57 -19.81 3.54
N GLU A 38 -11.89 -19.57 3.61
CA GLU A 38 -12.85 -20.19 2.68
C GLU A 38 -12.68 -19.70 1.24
N SER A 39 -12.47 -18.41 1.05
CA SER A 39 -12.29 -17.82 -0.29
C SER A 39 -10.83 -17.66 -0.69
N MET A 40 -9.88 -18.06 0.16
CA MET A 40 -8.44 -17.85 -0.01
C MET A 40 -8.06 -16.38 -0.29
N ILE A 41 -8.84 -15.42 0.23
CA ILE A 41 -8.53 -14.00 0.08
C ILE A 41 -7.51 -13.60 1.15
N LYS A 42 -6.44 -12.92 0.72
CA LYS A 42 -5.44 -12.32 1.59
C LYS A 42 -5.54 -10.80 1.53
N ILE A 43 -5.50 -10.17 2.70
CA ILE A 43 -5.42 -8.71 2.85
C ILE A 43 -4.11 -8.39 3.56
N ASP A 44 -3.20 -7.71 2.87
CA ASP A 44 -1.97 -7.22 3.47
C ASP A 44 -2.23 -5.88 4.18
N CYS A 45 -1.97 -5.85 5.49
CA CYS A 45 -2.11 -4.67 6.33
C CYS A 45 -0.74 -4.08 6.58
N ILE A 46 -0.48 -2.90 6.02
CA ILE A 46 0.79 -2.18 6.18
C ILE A 46 0.55 -0.99 7.10
N VAL A 47 1.30 -0.91 8.19
CA VAL A 47 1.22 0.22 9.12
C VAL A 47 1.90 1.42 8.47
N ARG A 48 1.19 2.57 8.44
CA ARG A 48 1.72 3.79 7.84
C ARG A 48 2.94 4.28 8.63
N LYS A 49 4.10 4.23 8.00
CA LYS A 49 5.38 4.74 8.53
C LYS A 49 5.34 6.25 8.76
N TYR A 50 6.08 6.74 9.76
CA TYR A 50 6.18 8.18 10.03
C TYR A 50 7.22 8.89 9.16
N HIS A 51 7.04 8.83 7.84
CA HIS A 51 7.89 9.54 6.87
C HIS A 51 7.08 10.58 6.09
N THR A 52 7.71 11.68 5.68
CA THR A 52 7.05 12.82 5.00
C THR A 52 6.23 12.36 3.79
N TYR A 53 6.80 11.50 2.95
CA TYR A 53 6.09 10.95 1.79
C TYR A 53 4.83 10.16 2.20
N ARG A 54 4.93 9.28 3.21
CA ARG A 54 3.79 8.46 3.65
C ARG A 54 2.68 9.28 4.28
N GLN A 55 3.00 10.43 4.86
CA GLN A 55 1.99 11.38 5.33
C GLN A 55 1.29 12.08 4.16
N GLU A 56 2.05 12.52 3.15
CA GLU A 56 1.51 13.13 1.92
C GLU A 56 0.62 12.15 1.13
N GLU A 57 1.11 10.93 0.88
CA GLU A 57 0.37 9.84 0.22
C GLU A 57 -1.00 9.61 0.91
N PHE A 58 -1.00 9.50 2.24
CA PHE A 58 -2.24 9.33 2.99
C PHE A 58 -3.13 10.58 2.95
N ALA A 59 -2.57 11.78 2.96
CA ALA A 59 -3.34 13.02 2.89
C ALA A 59 -4.03 13.18 1.53
N ARG A 60 -3.40 12.72 0.45
CA ARG A 60 -3.90 12.76 -0.93
C ARG A 60 -4.87 11.64 -1.31
N ARG A 61 -5.18 10.72 -0.38
CA ARG A 61 -6.14 9.63 -0.62
C ARG A 61 -7.47 10.16 -1.13
N ARG A 62 -8.03 9.49 -2.13
CA ARG A 62 -9.26 9.87 -2.82
C ARG A 62 -10.41 9.02 -2.32
N ARG A 63 -11.56 9.62 -2.10
CA ARG A 63 -12.78 8.88 -1.73
C ARG A 63 -13.42 8.37 -3.02
N VAL A 64 -13.63 7.06 -3.12
CA VAL A 64 -14.29 6.42 -4.25
C VAL A 64 -15.49 5.61 -3.78
N VAL A 65 -16.48 5.41 -4.65
CA VAL A 65 -17.61 4.52 -4.40
C VAL A 65 -17.37 3.24 -5.18
N PHE A 66 -17.23 2.13 -4.47
CA PHE A 66 -17.02 0.80 -5.04
C PHE A 66 -18.09 -0.14 -4.48
N ASN A 67 -18.87 -0.78 -5.36
CA ASN A 67 -20.01 -1.64 -4.97
C ASN A 67 -20.94 -0.99 -3.92
N HIS A 68 -21.31 0.28 -4.14
CA HIS A 68 -22.13 1.09 -3.23
C HIS A 68 -21.50 1.39 -1.84
N VAL A 69 -20.25 0.97 -1.61
CA VAL A 69 -19.50 1.29 -0.39
C VAL A 69 -18.52 2.40 -0.69
N SER A 70 -18.44 3.38 0.21
CA SER A 70 -17.47 4.45 0.07
C SER A 70 -16.15 4.07 0.76
N ILE A 71 -15.07 4.03 -0.02
CA ILE A 71 -13.73 3.65 0.44
C ILE A 71 -12.72 4.75 0.14
N TRP A 72 -11.63 4.78 0.90
CA TRP A 72 -10.47 5.60 0.59
C TRP A 72 -9.49 4.80 -0.25
N MET A 73 -9.06 5.37 -1.36
CA MET A 73 -8.11 4.77 -2.29
C MET A 73 -6.91 5.71 -2.47
N VAL A 74 -5.72 5.14 -2.54
CA VAL A 74 -4.50 5.87 -2.90
C VAL A 74 -4.63 6.47 -4.31
N SER A 75 -3.94 7.57 -4.58
CA SER A 75 -3.88 8.10 -5.95
C SER A 75 -3.11 7.15 -6.88
N ALA A 76 -3.28 7.31 -8.19
CA ALA A 76 -2.51 6.51 -9.15
C ALA A 76 -1.01 6.85 -9.07
N GLU A 77 -0.69 8.12 -8.86
CA GLU A 77 0.68 8.63 -8.71
C GLU A 77 1.36 8.04 -7.48
N ASP A 78 0.65 8.07 -6.34
CA ASP A 78 1.18 7.53 -5.08
C ASP A 78 1.26 6.00 -5.10
N LEU A 79 0.34 5.32 -5.80
CA LEU A 79 0.44 3.87 -6.03
C LEU A 79 1.68 3.51 -6.86
N LEU A 80 1.97 4.30 -7.90
CA LEU A 80 3.15 4.12 -8.73
C LEU A 80 4.44 4.31 -7.91
N LEU A 81 4.55 5.41 -7.16
CA LEU A 81 5.68 5.68 -6.28
C LEU A 81 5.86 4.57 -5.23
N SER A 82 4.77 4.09 -4.62
CA SER A 82 4.81 2.98 -3.66
C SER A 82 5.28 1.66 -4.28
N LYS A 83 4.89 1.35 -5.52
CA LYS A 83 5.38 0.16 -6.24
C LYS A 83 6.86 0.28 -6.59
N LEU A 84 7.31 1.45 -7.01
CA LEU A 84 8.72 1.71 -7.32
C LEU A 84 9.61 1.66 -6.06
N ASP A 85 9.13 2.23 -4.95
CA ASP A 85 9.79 2.17 -3.63
C ASP A 85 9.95 0.71 -3.15
N TRP A 86 8.93 -0.13 -3.35
CA TRP A 86 9.01 -1.56 -3.06
C TRP A 86 10.00 -2.31 -3.98
N LEU A 87 10.06 -1.93 -5.26
CA LEU A 87 10.93 -2.56 -6.24
C LEU A 87 12.41 -2.39 -5.93
N LYS A 88 12.80 -1.33 -5.20
CA LYS A 88 14.19 -1.05 -4.81
C LYS A 88 14.89 -2.27 -4.22
N ASP A 89 14.17 -3.01 -3.38
CA ASP A 89 14.73 -4.13 -2.62
C ASP A 89 14.60 -5.49 -3.33
N THR A 90 13.72 -5.60 -4.34
CA THR A 90 13.32 -6.91 -4.90
C THR A 90 13.66 -7.11 -6.37
N ARG A 91 13.78 -6.03 -7.17
CA ARG A 91 14.03 -6.04 -8.64
C ARG A 91 13.24 -7.11 -9.41
N SER A 92 11.98 -7.36 -9.04
CA SER A 92 11.16 -8.40 -9.67
C SER A 92 10.62 -7.95 -11.03
N GLU A 93 10.92 -8.69 -12.10
CA GLU A 93 10.41 -8.44 -13.47
C GLU A 93 8.88 -8.42 -13.56
N MET A 94 8.17 -9.24 -12.75
CA MET A 94 6.71 -9.28 -12.74
C MET A 94 6.09 -7.95 -12.31
N GLN A 95 6.76 -7.20 -11.43
CA GLN A 95 6.27 -5.91 -10.95
C GLN A 95 6.44 -4.79 -11.99
N PHE A 96 7.39 -4.91 -12.92
CA PHE A 96 7.55 -3.94 -14.02
C PHE A 96 6.34 -3.92 -14.95
N LYS A 97 5.77 -5.10 -15.27
CA LYS A 97 4.57 -5.18 -16.11
C LYS A 97 3.36 -4.51 -15.45
N ASP A 98 3.19 -4.70 -14.15
CA ASP A 98 2.10 -4.05 -13.40
C ASP A 98 2.23 -2.52 -13.40
N ILE A 99 3.47 -2.02 -13.29
CA ILE A 99 3.75 -0.59 -13.36
C ILE A 99 3.48 -0.04 -14.76
N ALA A 100 3.93 -0.72 -15.81
CA ALA A 100 3.68 -0.32 -17.19
C ALA A 100 2.17 -0.26 -17.50
N ASN A 101 1.42 -1.27 -17.04
CA ASN A 101 -0.04 -1.27 -17.17
C ASN A 101 -0.70 -0.12 -16.42
N LEU A 102 -0.24 0.19 -15.20
CA LEU A 102 -0.75 1.33 -14.42
C LEU A 102 -0.51 2.66 -15.15
N ILE A 103 0.69 2.88 -15.67
CA ILE A 103 1.03 4.09 -16.45
C ILE A 103 0.14 4.18 -17.70
N ALA A 104 -0.01 3.08 -18.43
CA ALA A 104 -0.83 3.05 -19.64
C ALA A 104 -2.33 3.26 -19.38
N SER A 105 -2.82 2.94 -18.18
CA SER A 105 -4.24 3.06 -17.82
C SER A 105 -4.63 4.40 -17.19
N VAL A 106 -3.65 5.26 -16.89
CA VAL A 106 -3.88 6.60 -16.31
C VAL A 106 -3.20 7.64 -17.21
N PRO A 107 -3.93 8.23 -18.18
CA PRO A 107 -3.32 9.12 -19.19
C PRO A 107 -2.79 10.43 -18.61
N ASP A 108 -3.40 10.92 -17.52
CA ASP A 108 -3.14 12.24 -16.95
C ASP A 108 -2.35 12.16 -15.63
N LEU A 109 -1.35 11.28 -15.56
CA LEU A 109 -0.44 11.22 -14.41
C LEU A 109 0.31 12.55 -14.22
N ASP A 110 0.34 13.06 -12.99
CA ASP A 110 1.14 14.22 -12.62
C ASP A 110 2.64 13.85 -12.54
N TRP A 111 3.33 14.01 -13.67
CA TRP A 111 4.75 13.68 -13.79
C TRP A 111 5.66 14.59 -12.97
N ASP A 112 5.28 15.84 -12.73
CA ASP A 112 6.08 16.76 -11.90
C ASP A 112 6.04 16.30 -10.44
N TYR A 113 4.86 15.88 -9.95
CA TYR A 113 4.69 15.27 -8.64
C TYR A 113 5.49 13.96 -8.52
N LEU A 114 5.41 13.08 -9.52
CA LEU A 114 6.15 11.83 -9.55
C LEU A 114 7.66 12.07 -9.50
N GLN A 115 8.18 13.00 -10.30
CA GLN A 115 9.61 13.34 -10.30
C GLN A 115 10.06 13.96 -8.97
N HIS A 116 9.25 14.83 -8.37
CA HIS A 116 9.54 15.43 -7.07
C HIS A 116 9.76 14.36 -6.00
N TRP A 117 8.80 13.45 -5.85
CA TRP A 117 8.88 12.41 -4.82
C TRP A 117 9.86 11.30 -5.17
N ALA A 118 10.02 10.95 -6.45
CA ALA A 118 11.00 9.97 -6.85
C ALA A 118 12.42 10.37 -6.45
N LYS A 119 12.74 11.66 -6.50
CA LYS A 119 14.03 12.18 -6.01
C LYS A 119 14.18 12.03 -4.50
N GLN A 120 13.14 12.36 -3.73
CA GLN A 120 13.19 12.27 -2.26
C GLN A 120 13.24 10.82 -1.77
N LEU A 121 12.57 9.93 -2.50
CA LEU A 121 12.54 8.50 -2.24
C LEU A 121 13.73 7.76 -2.87
N ASP A 122 14.64 8.44 -3.58
CA ASP A 122 15.80 7.84 -4.26
C ASP A 122 15.40 6.71 -5.24
N ILE A 123 14.32 6.91 -5.99
CA ILE A 123 13.79 6.01 -7.04
C ILE A 123 13.76 6.66 -8.42
N SER A 124 14.43 7.80 -8.62
CA SER A 124 14.42 8.53 -9.89
C SER A 124 14.81 7.66 -11.08
N GLN A 125 15.85 6.83 -10.92
CA GLN A 125 16.28 5.92 -11.99
C GLN A 125 15.19 4.89 -12.32
N LEU A 126 14.53 4.30 -11.33
CA LEU A 126 13.45 3.34 -11.55
C LEU A 126 12.25 4.01 -12.24
N LEU A 127 11.93 5.26 -11.89
CA LEU A 127 10.86 6.02 -12.54
C LEU A 127 11.19 6.29 -14.03
N GLU A 128 12.44 6.58 -14.36
CA GLU A 128 12.89 6.76 -15.74
C GLU A 128 12.80 5.45 -16.54
N GLU A 129 13.25 4.34 -15.96
CA GLU A 129 13.22 3.00 -16.58
C GLU A 129 11.80 2.55 -16.95
N VAL A 130 10.79 2.88 -16.14
CA VAL A 130 9.40 2.49 -16.43
C VAL A 130 8.64 3.46 -17.32
N ARG A 131 9.20 4.65 -17.56
CA ARG A 131 8.59 5.69 -18.40
C ARG A 131 8.95 5.53 -19.88
N SER A 132 10.13 5.00 -20.18
CA SER A 132 10.65 4.80 -21.54
C SER A 132 9.94 3.67 -22.28
#